data_AF-A0A6G9SSW5-F1
#
_entry.id   AF-A0A6G9SSW5-F1
#
_cell.length_a   1.000
_cell.length_b   1.000
_cell.length_c   1.000
_cell.angle_alpha   90.00
_cell.angle_beta   90.00
_cell.angle_gamma   90.00
#
_symmetry.space_group_name_H-M   'P 1'
#
loop_
_entity.id
_entity.type
_entity.pdbx_description
1 polymer ?
#
loop_
_entity_poly.entity_id
_entity_poly.type
_entity_poly.pdbx_seq_one_letter_code
_entity_poly.pdbx_strand_id
1 'polypeptide(L)' 'MTENNEPERRSGEDWDWQTETREWSAAASELACFSLARAKDKDLIEIIDTKRGLLRYVCIFRDKNQ' A
#
# COMPACT_ATOMS: atom_id res chain seq x y z
N MET A 1 18.16 -13.91 -9.53
CA MET A 1 17.93 -12.48 -9.81
C MET A 1 16.98 -12.00 -8.73
N THR A 2 17.48 -11.44 -7.64
CA THR A 2 16.63 -10.84 -6.60
C THR A 2 16.35 -9.40 -7.00
N GLU A 3 15.42 -9.25 -7.92
CA GLU A 3 14.68 -8.00 -8.02
C GLU A 3 13.81 -7.99 -6.75
N ASN A 4 14.24 -7.22 -5.75
CA ASN A 4 13.53 -7.12 -4.49
C ASN A 4 12.17 -6.51 -4.81
N ASN A 5 11.14 -7.35 -4.96
CA ASN A 5 9.71 -6.98 -5.02
C ASN A 5 9.25 -6.43 -3.66
N GLU A 6 10.07 -5.57 -3.05
CA GLU A 6 9.69 -4.83 -1.87
C GLU A 6 8.85 -3.64 -2.33
N PRO A 7 7.74 -3.35 -1.63
CA PRO A 7 6.94 -2.19 -1.95
C PRO A 7 7.74 -0.91 -1.73
N GLU A 8 7.52 0.08 -2.60
CA GLU A 8 8.04 1.42 -2.38
C GLU A 8 7.45 2.00 -1.09
N ARG A 9 8.25 2.74 -0.32
CA ARG A 9 7.79 3.40 0.91
C ARG A 9 7.93 4.90 0.75
N ARG A 10 6.86 5.65 1.00
CA ARG A 10 6.93 7.11 1.00
C ARG A 10 6.08 7.77 2.07
N SER A 11 6.44 9.02 2.39
CA SER A 11 5.58 9.90 3.17
C SER A 11 4.40 10.36 2.31
N GLY A 12 3.22 10.42 2.91
CA GLY A 12 1.99 10.84 2.21
C GLY A 12 1.12 11.73 3.06
N GLU A 13 1.72 12.69 3.76
CA GLU A 13 0.96 13.75 4.46
C GLU A 13 -0.01 14.48 3.51
N ASP A 14 0.33 14.54 2.22
CA ASP A 14 -0.47 15.12 1.13
C ASP A 14 -1.10 14.07 0.20
N TRP A 15 -1.12 12.78 0.59
CA TRP A 15 -1.79 11.77 -0.22
C TRP A 15 -3.31 11.99 -0.19
N ASP A 16 -3.90 12.11 -1.38
CA ASP A 16 -5.34 12.33 -1.56
C ASP A 16 -6.00 11.11 -2.19
N TRP A 17 -6.80 10.42 -1.38
CA TRP A 17 -7.58 9.26 -1.78
C TRP A 17 -8.58 9.54 -2.91
N GLN A 18 -8.98 10.80 -3.12
CA GLN A 18 -9.91 11.18 -4.20
C GLN A 18 -9.24 11.15 -5.57
N THR A 19 -7.92 11.36 -5.60
CA THR A 19 -7.13 11.39 -6.85
C THR A 19 -6.45 10.06 -7.15
N GLU A 20 -6.40 9.16 -6.16
CA GLU A 20 -5.78 7.85 -6.32
C GLU A 20 -6.68 6.91 -7.15
N THR A 21 -6.18 6.52 -8.32
CA THR A 21 -6.88 5.63 -9.25
C THR A 21 -6.49 4.17 -9.09
N ARG A 22 -5.35 3.89 -8.44
CA ARG A 22 -4.89 2.52 -8.16
C ARG A 22 -5.74 1.90 -7.06
N GLU A 23 -5.76 0.57 -6.97
CA GLU A 23 -6.44 -0.07 -5.85
C GLU A 23 -5.65 0.17 -4.56
N TRP A 24 -6.35 0.61 -3.52
CA TRP A 24 -5.73 0.89 -2.23
C TRP A 24 -6.57 0.42 -1.05
N SER A 25 -5.94 0.33 0.11
CA SER A 25 -6.62 0.13 1.39
C SER A 25 -5.85 0.81 2.52
N ALA A 26 -6.56 1.27 3.55
CA ALA A 26 -5.93 1.84 4.73
C ALA A 26 -5.65 0.75 5.78
N ALA A 27 -4.56 0.90 6.53
CA ALA A 27 -4.06 -0.07 7.48
C ALA A 27 -3.42 0.60 8.71
N ALA A 28 -3.43 -0.11 9.84
CA ALA A 28 -2.82 0.35 11.08
C ALA A 28 -1.29 0.18 11.11
N SER A 29 -0.72 -0.66 10.24
CA SER A 29 0.73 -0.94 10.17
C SER A 29 1.16 -1.40 8.78
N GLU A 30 2.46 -1.29 8.46
CA GLU A 30 3.01 -1.86 7.22
C GLU A 30 2.77 -3.37 7.11
N LEU A 31 2.88 -4.10 8.23
CA LEU A 31 2.61 -5.54 8.28
C LEU A 31 1.17 -5.87 7.85
N ALA A 32 0.21 -5.03 8.25
CA ALA A 32 -1.17 -5.18 7.82
C ALA A 32 -1.33 -4.97 6.30
N CYS A 33 -0.53 -4.09 5.66
CA CYS A 33 -0.51 -3.98 4.19
C CYS A 33 -0.09 -5.28 3.51
N PHE A 34 0.95 -5.95 4.02
CA PHE A 34 1.37 -7.26 3.47
C PHE A 34 0.29 -8.33 3.65
N SER A 35 -0.38 -8.37 4.80
CA SER A 35 -1.51 -9.28 5.04
C SER A 35 -2.69 -9.00 4.11
N LEU A 36 -3.02 -7.72 3.87
CA LEU A 36 -4.10 -7.32 2.96
C LEU A 36 -3.79 -7.71 1.51
N ALA A 37 -2.57 -7.50 1.04
CA ALA A 37 -2.14 -7.91 -0.30
C ALA A 37 -2.32 -9.42 -0.51
N ARG A 38 -1.88 -10.23 0.47
CA ARG A 38 -2.06 -11.69 0.45
C ARG A 38 -3.54 -12.09 0.47
N ALA A 39 -4.35 -11.46 1.31
CA ALA A 39 -5.78 -11.76 1.40
C ALA A 39 -6.56 -11.38 0.12
N LYS A 40 -6.08 -10.38 -0.61
CA LYS A 40 -6.66 -9.91 -1.89
C LYS A 40 -6.10 -10.63 -3.12
N ASP A 41 -5.12 -11.52 -2.94
CA ASP A 41 -4.33 -12.12 -4.02
C ASP A 41 -3.69 -11.09 -4.97
N LYS A 42 -3.20 -9.98 -4.41
CA LYS A 42 -2.57 -8.87 -5.15
C LYS A 42 -1.13 -8.65 -4.71
N ASP A 43 -0.38 -7.92 -5.53
CA ASP A 43 0.96 -7.44 -5.16
C ASP A 43 0.85 -6.12 -4.42
N LEU A 44 1.59 -5.99 -3.32
CA LEU A 44 1.78 -4.72 -2.63
C LEU A 44 2.90 -3.96 -3.34
N ILE A 45 2.60 -2.82 -3.95
CA ILE A 45 3.57 -2.06 -4.73
C ILE A 45 4.05 -0.79 -4.04
N GLU A 46 3.22 -0.20 -3.17
CA GLU A 46 3.57 1.03 -2.45
C GLU A 46 2.90 1.03 -1.06
N ILE A 47 3.63 1.53 -0.06
CA ILE A 47 3.14 1.82 1.28
C ILE A 47 3.37 3.30 1.54
N ILE A 48 2.27 4.00 1.81
CA ILE A 48 2.26 5.44 2.06
C ILE A 48 1.97 5.67 3.54
N ASP A 49 2.89 6.33 4.24
CA ASP A 49 2.69 6.73 5.63
C ASP A 49 2.08 8.15 5.67
N THR A 50 0.78 8.23 5.95
CA THR A 50 0.05 9.51 6.01
C THR A 50 0.34 10.31 7.28
N LYS A 51 1.05 9.72 8.26
CA LYS A 51 1.29 10.27 9.60
C LYS A 51 0.01 10.68 10.36
N ARG A 52 -1.17 10.24 9.93
CA ARG A 52 -2.47 10.73 10.43
C ARG A 52 -3.41 9.58 10.80
N GLY A 53 -4.07 9.73 11.95
CA GLY A 53 -5.15 8.83 12.40
C GLY A 53 -4.70 7.41 12.80
N LEU A 54 -5.69 6.56 13.08
CA LEU A 54 -5.49 5.16 13.49
C LEU A 54 -5.11 4.25 12.31
N LEU A 55 -5.59 4.56 11.10
CA LEU A 55 -5.25 3.87 9.85
C LEU A 55 -4.20 4.68 9.08
N ARG A 56 -3.04 4.82 9.72
CA ARG A 56 -1.95 5.70 9.27
C ARG A 56 -1.35 5.30 7.92
N TYR A 57 -1.37 4.02 7.59
CA TYR A 57 -0.73 3.50 6.38
C TYR A 57 -1.76 3.30 5.29
N VAL A 58 -1.40 3.69 4.07
CA VAL A 58 -2.16 3.36 2.86
C VAL A 58 -1.34 2.38 2.05
N CYS A 59 -1.96 1.27 1.69
CA CYS A 59 -1.39 0.17 0.95
C CYS A 59 -1.90 0.25 -0.49
N ILE A 60 -1.01 0.40 -1.48
CA ILE A 60 -1.37 0.41 -2.90
C ILE A 60 -1.07 -0.96 -3.50
N PHE A 61 -2.03 -1.49 -4.24
CA PHE A 61 -1.98 -2.83 -4.81
C PHE A 61 -1.96 -2.80 -6.34
N ARG A 62 -1.44 -3.88 -6.92
CA ARG A 62 -1.54 -4.20 -8.33
C ARG A 62 -2.00 -5.65 -8.49
N ASP A 63 -2.73 -5.93 -9.57
CA ASP A 63 -3.03 -7.31 -9.93
C ASP A 63 -1.75 -8.06 -10.31
N LYS A 64 -1.68 -9.34 -9.92
CA LYS A 64 -0.53 -10.21 -10.22
C LYS A 64 -0.40 -10.58 -11.71
N ASN A 65 -1.40 -10.23 -12.52
CA ASN A 65 -1.58 -10.73 -13.89
C ASN A 65 -1.57 -9.61 -14.96
N GLN A 66 -0.85 -8.50 -14.75
CA GLN A 66 -0.56 -7.52 -15.80
C GLN A 66 0.82 -7.74 -16.42
#